data_AF-A0A2V6X3H5-F1
#
_entry.id   AF-A0A2V6X3H5-F1
#
_cell.length_a   1.000
_cell.length_b   1.000
_cell.length_c   1.000
_cell.angle_alpha   90.00
_cell.angle_beta   90.00
_cell.angle_gamma   90.00
#
_symmetry.space_group_name_H-M   'P 1'
#
loop_
_entity.id
_entity.type
_entity.pdbx_description
1 polymer ?
#
loop_
_entity_poly.entity_id
_entity_poly.type
_entity_poly.pdbx_seq_one_letter_code
_entity_poly.pdbx_strand_id
1 'polypeptide(L)'
;MFFRDKEPDLRDTFLNNGYQSIPVVVFFDQNWNEIGRWLERAHAATAKAAQIRANTLDKATKEQQDAATAEFRKQVQDAYMDKGHTLWRAAANEIKLIIEQRAGKA
;
A
#
# COMPACT_ATOMS: atom_id res chain seq x y z
N MET A 1 -21.17 5.95 9.44
CA MET A 1 -19.72 5.64 9.53
C MET A 1 -19.60 4.21 10.02
N PHE A 2 -19.00 3.34 9.22
CA PHE A 2 -18.76 1.93 9.58
C PHE A 2 -17.37 1.78 10.20
N PHE A 3 -17.24 0.96 11.24
CA PHE A 3 -15.96 0.71 11.89
C PHE A 3 -15.42 -0.64 11.43
N ARG A 4 -14.19 -0.66 10.90
CA ARG A 4 -13.54 -1.87 10.35
C ARG A 4 -13.67 -3.10 11.26
N ASP A 5 -13.44 -2.92 12.55
CA ASP A 5 -13.42 -4.04 13.50
C ASP A 5 -14.82 -4.55 13.87
N LYS A 6 -15.88 -3.84 13.47
CA LYS A 6 -17.28 -4.20 13.68
C LYS A 6 -17.97 -4.75 12.44
N GLU A 7 -17.41 -4.52 11.25
CA GLU A 7 -17.97 -4.94 9.96
C GLU A 7 -17.01 -5.93 9.24
N PRO A 8 -16.89 -7.17 9.74
CA PRO A 8 -15.97 -8.17 9.15
C PRO A 8 -16.36 -8.56 7.72
N ASP A 9 -17.64 -8.51 7.38
CA ASP A 9 -18.18 -8.74 6.04
C ASP A 9 -17.64 -7.71 5.03
N LEU A 10 -17.67 -6.42 5.36
CA LEU A 10 -17.12 -5.35 4.54
C LEU A 10 -15.60 -5.46 4.45
N ARG A 11 -14.93 -5.76 5.56
CA ARG A 11 -13.47 -5.89 5.62
C ARG A 11 -12.98 -7.08 4.78
N ASP A 12 -13.60 -8.24 4.92
CA ASP A 12 -13.12 -9.50 4.33
C ASP A 12 -13.47 -9.60 2.83
N THR A 13 -14.35 -8.75 2.32
CA THR A 13 -14.59 -8.56 0.88
C THR A 13 -13.34 -8.05 0.13
N PHE A 14 -12.42 -7.38 0.83
CA PHE A 14 -11.24 -6.73 0.23
C PHE A 14 -9.91 -7.32 0.71
N LEU A 15 -9.88 -8.62 1.03
CA LEU A 15 -8.63 -9.31 1.36
C LEU A 15 -7.64 -9.24 0.21
N ASN A 16 -6.40 -8.90 0.53
CA ASN A 16 -5.26 -8.97 -0.37
C ASN A 16 -4.58 -10.32 -0.17
N ASN A 17 -4.84 -11.28 -1.05
CA ASN A 17 -4.31 -12.65 -0.97
C ASN A 17 -4.55 -13.32 0.40
N GLY A 18 -5.75 -13.14 0.98
CA GLY A 18 -6.12 -13.68 2.29
C GLY A 18 -5.69 -12.82 3.48
N TYR A 19 -4.97 -11.72 3.26
CA TYR A 19 -4.53 -10.80 4.31
C TYR A 19 -5.38 -9.53 4.37
N GLN A 20 -5.63 -9.07 5.59
CA GLN A 20 -6.25 -7.78 5.88
C GLN A 20 -5.23 -6.65 5.71
N SER A 21 -4.89 -6.36 4.46
CA SER A 21 -3.92 -5.31 4.14
C SER A 21 -4.60 -3.95 4.18
N ILE A 22 -3.98 -2.97 4.83
CA ILE A 22 -4.53 -1.63 4.98
C ILE A 22 -3.48 -0.57 4.58
N PRO A 23 -3.90 0.59 4.05
CA PRO A 23 -5.27 0.96 3.71
C PRO A 23 -5.81 0.26 2.45
N VAL A 24 -7.13 0.14 2.34
CA VAL A 24 -7.85 -0.23 1.11
C VAL A 24 -8.68 0.96 0.68
N VAL A 25 -8.60 1.32 -0.60
CA VAL A 25 -9.45 2.35 -1.21
C VAL A 25 -10.21 1.73 -2.36
N VAL A 26 -11.54 1.80 -2.30
CA VAL A 26 -12.43 1.23 -3.33
C VAL A 26 -13.24 2.35 -3.94
N PHE A 27 -13.30 2.37 -5.27
CA PHE A 27 -14.02 3.37 -6.04
C PHE A 27 -15.28 2.75 -6.61
N PHE A 28 -16.41 3.45 -6.48
CA PHE A 28 -17.70 3.03 -7.01
C PHE A 28 -18.25 4.14 -7.91
N ASP A 29 -19.01 3.75 -8.94
CA ASP A 29 -19.77 4.70 -9.74
C ASP A 29 -21.08 5.12 -9.03
N GLN A 30 -21.83 6.02 -9.66
CA GLN A 30 -23.11 6.52 -9.13
C GLN A 30 -24.20 5.44 -8.96
N ASN A 31 -24.02 4.28 -9.59
CA ASN A 31 -24.92 3.13 -9.52
C ASN A 31 -24.40 2.05 -8.57
N TRP A 32 -23.37 2.35 -7.77
CA TRP A 32 -22.71 1.41 -6.85
C TRP A 32 -21.97 0.24 -7.52
N ASN A 33 -21.62 0.36 -8.81
CA ASN A 33 -20.72 -0.62 -9.43
C ASN A 33 -19.27 -0.31 -9.02
N GLU A 34 -18.51 -1.33 -8.62
CA GLU A 34 -17.08 -1.17 -8.35
C GLU A 34 -16.34 -0.77 -9.65
N ILE A 35 -15.65 0.36 -9.60
CA ILE A 35 -14.76 0.86 -10.65
C ILE A 35 -13.39 0.20 -10.53
N GLY A 36 -12.93 0.03 -9.30
CA GLY A 36 -11.69 -0.65 -8.97
C GLY A 36 -11.24 -0.34 -7.55
N ARG A 37 -10.12 -0.94 -7.15
CA ARG A 37 -9.58 -0.83 -5.79
C ARG A 37 -8.07 -0.65 -5.81
N TRP A 38 -7.57 0.14 -4.87
CA TRP A 38 -6.15 0.30 -4.56
C TRP A 38 -5.86 -0.29 -3.18
N LEU A 39 -4.87 -1.18 -3.09
CA LEU A 39 -4.62 -2.01 -1.91
C LEU A 39 -3.24 -1.76 -1.33
N GLU A 40 -3.18 -1.48 -0.02
CA GLU A 40 -2.01 -1.39 0.87
C GLU A 40 -0.98 -0.32 0.49
N ARG A 41 -0.36 -0.48 -0.68
CA ARG A 41 0.82 0.27 -1.09
C ARG A 41 1.04 0.16 -2.58
N ALA A 42 1.51 1.26 -3.18
CA ALA A 42 1.89 1.30 -4.58
C ALA A 42 3.03 0.33 -4.91
N HIS A 43 3.06 -0.18 -6.14
CA HIS A 43 4.07 -1.13 -6.60
C HIS A 43 5.49 -0.57 -6.43
N ALA A 44 5.68 0.71 -6.72
CA ALA A 44 6.97 1.40 -6.54
C ALA A 44 7.43 1.37 -5.07
N ALA A 45 6.51 1.55 -4.13
CA ALA A 45 6.83 1.54 -2.71
C ALA A 45 7.04 0.10 -2.18
N THR A 46 6.34 -0.89 -2.75
CA THR A 46 6.62 -2.32 -2.49
C THR A 46 8.02 -2.72 -2.97
N ALA A 47 8.39 -2.33 -4.18
CA ALA A 47 9.74 -2.57 -4.70
C ALA A 47 10.81 -1.87 -3.86
N LYS A 48 10.57 -0.60 -3.47
CA LYS A 48 11.51 0.16 -2.63
C LYS A 48 11.68 -0.47 -1.24
N ALA A 49 10.59 -0.91 -0.61
CA ALA A 49 10.66 -1.61 0.67
C ALA A 49 11.41 -2.94 0.56
N ALA A 50 11.20 -3.72 -0.50
CA ALA A 50 11.95 -4.95 -0.73
C ALA A 50 13.47 -4.67 -0.88
N GLN A 51 13.85 -3.61 -1.60
CA GLN A 51 15.25 -3.20 -1.73
C GLN A 51 15.87 -2.77 -0.38
N ILE A 52 15.13 -2.03 0.44
CA ILE A 52 15.61 -1.62 1.78
C ILE A 52 15.77 -2.86 2.67
N ARG A 53 14.76 -3.75 2.68
CA ARG A 53 14.78 -5.00 3.45
C ARG A 53 16.01 -5.85 3.13
N ALA A 54 16.33 -6.02 1.84
CA ALA A 54 17.49 -6.77 1.38
C ALA A 54 18.83 -6.21 1.89
N ASN A 55 18.86 -4.92 2.26
CA ASN A 55 20.05 -4.26 2.78
C ASN A 55 20.06 -4.08 4.30
N THR A 56 18.94 -4.36 4.98
CA THR A 56 18.82 -4.25 6.44
C THR A 56 18.52 -5.61 7.06
N LEU A 57 17.24 -6.02 7.06
CA LEU A 57 16.75 -7.23 7.73
C LEU A 57 17.39 -8.51 7.22
N ASP A 58 17.54 -8.66 5.91
CA ASP A 58 18.00 -9.92 5.32
C ASP A 58 19.51 -10.18 5.58
N LYS A 59 20.24 -9.17 6.07
CA LYS A 59 21.65 -9.28 6.47
C LYS A 59 21.87 -9.34 7.99
N ALA A 60 20.82 -9.13 8.78
CA ALA A 60 20.93 -9.04 10.23
C ALA A 60 21.06 -10.43 10.87
N THR A 61 21.93 -10.55 11.88
CA THR A 61 21.90 -11.72 12.76
C THR A 61 20.70 -11.63 13.71
N LYS A 62 20.38 -12.72 14.42
CA LYS A 62 19.27 -12.74 15.38
C LYS A 62 19.40 -11.68 16.46
N GLU A 63 20.62 -11.40 16.90
CA GLU A 63 20.94 -10.41 17.93
C GLU A 63 20.76 -8.97 17.43
N GLN A 64 20.80 -8.76 16.12
CA GLN A 64 20.67 -7.45 15.47
C GLN A 64 19.25 -7.20 14.93
N GLN A 65 18.35 -8.17 15.08
CA GLN A 65 17.06 -8.19 14.39
C GLN A 65 16.16 -6.99 14.74
N ASP A 66 16.13 -6.59 16.01
CA ASP A 66 15.34 -5.44 16.46
C ASP A 66 15.89 -4.12 15.90
N ALA A 67 17.21 -3.93 15.96
CA ALA A 67 17.88 -2.75 15.41
C ALA A 67 17.67 -2.66 13.89
N ALA A 68 17.83 -3.78 13.17
CA ALA A 68 17.61 -3.85 11.74
C ALA A 68 16.14 -3.59 11.36
N THR A 69 15.18 -4.02 12.20
CA THR A 69 13.76 -3.72 12.01
C THR A 69 13.47 -2.23 12.18
N ALA A 70 14.05 -1.59 13.20
CA ALA A 70 13.92 -0.16 13.41
C ALA A 70 14.53 0.63 12.24
N GLU A 71 15.71 0.24 11.78
CA GLU A 71 16.38 0.84 10.63
C GLU A 71 15.56 0.67 9.34
N PHE A 72 15.07 -0.54 9.06
CA PHE A 72 14.18 -0.81 7.93
C PHE A 72 12.98 0.14 7.92
N ARG A 73 12.27 0.25 9.05
CA ARG A 73 11.10 1.13 9.18
C ARG A 73 11.46 2.59 8.93
N LYS A 74 12.58 3.04 9.50
CA LYS A 74 13.08 4.41 9.31
C LYS A 74 13.40 4.70 7.85
N GLN A 75 14.18 3.84 7.19
CA GLN A 75 14.56 4.05 5.79
C GLN A 75 13.35 3.99 4.85
N VAL A 76 12.37 3.12 5.12
CA VAL A 76 11.10 3.11 4.37
C VAL A 76 10.35 4.42 4.57
N GLN A 77 10.23 4.90 5.81
CA GLN A 77 9.57 6.18 6.12
C GLN A 77 10.28 7.35 5.42
N ASP A 78 11.61 7.41 5.49
CA ASP A 78 12.40 8.46 4.83
C ASP A 78 12.20 8.42 3.30
N ALA A 79 12.05 7.24 2.71
CA ALA A 79 11.75 7.10 1.27
C ALA A 79 10.36 7.62 0.88
N TYR A 80 9.37 7.57 1.79
CA TYR A 80 8.07 8.23 1.58
C TYR A 80 8.13 9.75 1.77
N MET A 81 9.10 10.22 2.56
CA MET A 81 9.29 11.64 2.91
C MET A 81 10.38 12.31 2.07
N ASP A 82 10.78 11.70 0.96
CA ASP A 82 11.68 12.34 0.01
C ASP A 82 11.09 13.67 -0.49
N LYS A 83 11.92 14.63 -0.88
CA LYS A 83 11.47 15.98 -1.27
C LYS A 83 10.44 15.97 -2.41
N GLY A 84 10.45 14.94 -3.25
CA GLY A 84 9.50 14.76 -4.35
C GLY A 84 8.19 14.08 -3.96
N HIS A 85 8.13 13.47 -2.77
CA HIS A 85 7.08 12.54 -2.36
C HIS A 85 6.83 11.46 -3.42
N THR A 86 7.92 10.90 -3.96
CA THR A 86 7.90 10.05 -5.16
C THR A 86 7.02 8.83 -4.96
N LEU A 87 7.07 8.21 -3.78
CA LEU A 87 6.23 7.05 -3.46
C LEU A 87 4.74 7.43 -3.34
N TRP A 88 4.43 8.60 -2.79
CA TRP A 88 3.05 9.10 -2.74
C TRP A 88 2.52 9.47 -4.12
N ARG A 89 3.36 10.05 -4.97
CA ARG A 89 3.02 10.34 -6.38
C ARG A 89 2.76 9.06 -7.16
N ALA A 90 3.54 8.02 -6.93
CA ALA A 90 3.29 6.71 -7.54
C ALA A 90 1.92 6.15 -7.11
N ALA A 91 1.58 6.22 -5.81
CA ALA A 91 0.25 5.82 -5.33
C ALA A 91 -0.88 6.64 -5.96
N ALA A 92 -0.73 7.97 -6.02
CA ALA A 92 -1.70 8.84 -6.67
C ALA A 92 -1.87 8.53 -8.16
N ASN A 93 -0.78 8.23 -8.87
CA ASN A 93 -0.83 7.84 -10.26
C ASN A 93 -1.54 6.50 -10.47
N GLU A 94 -1.29 5.50 -9.63
CA GLU A 94 -2.01 4.21 -9.71
C GLU A 94 -3.51 4.40 -9.48
N ILE A 95 -3.90 5.18 -8.45
CA ILE A 95 -5.30 5.52 -8.19
C ILE A 95 -5.93 6.25 -9.40
N LYS A 96 -5.21 7.22 -9.96
CA LYS A 96 -5.66 7.94 -11.16
C LYS A 96 -5.92 6.96 -12.32
N LEU A 97 -5.00 6.04 -12.58
CA LEU A 97 -5.14 5.05 -13.65
C LEU A 97 -6.35 4.12 -13.43
N ILE A 98 -6.62 3.70 -12.19
CA ILE A 98 -7.82 2.91 -11.84
C ILE A 98 -9.09 3.66 -12.26
N ILE A 99 -9.16 4.95 -11.97
CA ILE A 99 -10.33 5.78 -12.30
C ILE A 99 -10.43 5.99 -13.82
N GLU A 100 -9.30 6.28 -14.49
CA GLU A 100 -9.26 6.55 -15.93
C GLU A 100 -9.63 5.33 -16.79
N GLN A 101 -9.19 4.13 -16.40
CA GLN A 101 -9.52 2.88 -17.12
C GLN A 101 -11.02 2.64 -17.27
N ARG A 102 -11.84 3.11 -16.32
CA ARG A 102 -13.30 2.94 -16.36
C ARG A 102 -14.03 4.13 -17.01
N ALA A 103 -13.41 5.31 -17.02
CA ALA A 103 -13.95 6.49 -17.70
C ALA A 103 -13.87 6.42 -19.24
N GLY A 104 -13.32 5.33 -19.80
CA GLY A 104 -13.20 5.12 -21.25
C GLY A 104 -12.23 6.08 -21.94
N LYS A 105 -11.30 6.68 -21.18
CA LYS A 105 -10.26 7.60 -21.71
C LYS A 105 -8.91 6.88 -21.84
N ALA A 106 -8.90 5.76 -22.58
CA ALA A 106 -7.67 5.09 -23.01
C ALA A 106 -7.35 5.48 -24.46
#